data_AF-A0A6P7F8G2-F1
#
_entry.id   AF-A0A6P7F8G2-F1
#
_cell.length_a   1.000
_cell.length_b   1.000
_cell.length_c   1.000
_cell.angle_alpha   90.00
_cell.angle_beta   90.00
_cell.angle_gamma   90.00
#
_symmetry.space_group_name_H-M   'P 1'
#
loop_
_entity.id
_entity.type
_entity.pdbx_description
1 polymer ?
#
loop_
_entity_poly.entity_id
_entity_poly.type
_entity_poly.pdbx_seq_one_letter_code
_entity_poly.pdbx_strand_id
1 'polypeptide(L)'
;MLSWDALPELYDSDHYPIIIHNEEASTAIPEAKWNLKNVDWTKFQNQIERNLHAINENSNVNEEVDFITKLIIDSAEKNIGKTNFNSKFHPVPWWNHECKQAIQQSKKAFNKFKR
;
A
#
# COMPACT_ATOMS: atom_id res chain seq x y z
N MET A 1 -11.68 7.64 22.79
CA MET A 1 -12.92 8.43 23.01
C MET A 1 -13.51 8.71 21.62
N LEU A 2 -14.83 8.63 21.47
CA LEU A 2 -15.48 8.94 20.19
C LEU A 2 -15.90 10.41 20.19
N SER A 3 -15.56 11.13 19.12
CA SER A 3 -16.06 12.49 18.83
C SER A 3 -16.75 12.50 17.47
N TRP A 4 -17.58 13.50 17.20
CA TRP A 4 -18.28 13.60 15.92
C TRP A 4 -18.48 15.06 15.51
N ASP A 5 -18.52 15.28 14.20
CA ASP A 5 -18.75 16.58 13.58
C ASP A 5 -19.64 16.44 12.35
N ALA A 6 -20.49 17.44 12.09
CA ALA A 6 -21.23 17.54 10.84
C ALA A 6 -20.34 18.15 9.74
N LEU A 7 -20.34 17.55 8.55
CA LEU A 7 -19.62 18.12 7.42
C LEU A 7 -20.30 19.39 6.91
N PRO A 8 -19.56 20.40 6.46
CA PRO A 8 -20.12 21.66 5.99
C PRO A 8 -20.71 21.58 4.56
N GLU A 9 -20.66 20.41 3.93
CA GLU A 9 -20.99 20.18 2.52
C GLU A 9 -22.05 19.08 2.38
N LEU A 10 -22.92 19.22 1.38
CA LEU A 10 -23.88 18.18 0.98
C LEU A 10 -23.20 17.18 0.05
N TYR A 11 -23.44 15.89 0.28
CA TYR A 11 -22.86 14.79 -0.49
C TYR A 11 -23.97 14.05 -1.25
N ASP A 12 -24.54 14.74 -2.24
CA ASP A 12 -25.62 14.24 -3.14
C ASP A 12 -26.92 13.82 -2.42
N SER A 13 -27.10 14.29 -1.19
CA SER A 13 -28.30 14.15 -0.36
C SER A 13 -28.69 15.52 0.18
N ASP A 14 -29.94 15.64 0.61
CA ASP A 14 -30.53 16.77 1.35
C ASP A 14 -30.06 16.85 2.82
N HIS A 15 -29.38 15.82 3.33
CA HIS A 15 -28.80 15.79 4.67
C HIS A 15 -27.28 16.02 4.68
N TYR A 16 -26.80 16.72 5.70
CA TYR A 16 -25.35 16.86 5.96
C TYR A 16 -24.80 15.56 6.57
N PRO A 17 -23.74 14.96 6.00
CA PRO A 17 -23.12 13.79 6.60
C PRO A 17 -22.48 14.10 7.95
N ILE A 18 -22.46 13.09 8.83
CA ILE A 18 -21.77 13.14 10.10
C ILE A 18 -20.50 12.29 10.01
N ILE A 19 -19.37 12.83 10.43
CA ILE A 19 -18.13 12.07 10.63
C ILE A 19 -18.01 11.73 12.10
N ILE A 20 -17.67 10.47 12.38
CA ILE A 20 -17.33 10.00 13.71
C ILE A 20 -15.83 9.74 13.73
N HIS A 21 -15.14 10.37 14.65
CA HIS A 21 -13.72 10.19 14.91
C HIS A 21 -13.54 9.17 16.04
N ASN A 22 -12.70 8.17 15.79
CA ASN A 22 -12.20 7.31 16.85
C ASN A 22 -10.76 7.72 17.19
N GLU A 23 -10.57 8.25 18.40
CA GLU A 23 -9.25 8.64 18.90
C GLU A 23 -8.45 7.45 19.47
N GLU A 24 -8.96 6.23 19.38
CA GLU A 24 -8.16 5.04 19.69
C GLU A 24 -7.00 4.96 18.69
N ALA A 25 -5.79 5.00 19.23
CA ALA A 25 -4.59 4.79 18.43
C ALA A 25 -4.66 3.38 17.83
N SER A 26 -4.67 3.30 16.50
CA SER A 26 -4.49 2.02 15.80
C SER A 26 -3.13 1.46 16.19
N THR A 27 -3.14 0.32 16.88
CA THR A 27 -1.91 -0.43 17.25
C THR A 27 -1.37 -1.24 16.09
N ALA A 28 -2.03 -1.22 14.93
CA ALA A 28 -1.60 -1.95 13.75
C ALA A 28 -0.29 -1.36 13.23
N ILE A 29 0.81 -2.07 13.50
CA ILE A 29 2.12 -1.78 12.93
C ILE A 29 2.00 -2.11 11.43
N PRO A 30 2.15 -1.13 10.53
CA PRO A 30 2.08 -1.40 9.12
C PRO A 30 3.22 -2.34 8.71
N GLU A 31 2.88 -3.50 8.13
CA GLU A 31 3.87 -4.43 7.61
C GLU A 31 4.63 -3.82 6.44
N ALA A 32 5.96 -4.00 6.44
CA ALA A 32 6.81 -3.53 5.36
C ALA A 32 6.54 -4.36 4.09
N LYS A 33 6.24 -3.69 2.98
CA LYS A 33 5.91 -4.32 1.70
C LYS A 33 7.06 -4.21 0.71
N TRP A 34 7.26 -5.22 -0.13
CA TRP A 34 8.28 -5.20 -1.19
C TRP A 34 8.15 -3.96 -2.10
N ASN A 35 9.27 -3.30 -2.39
CA ASN A 35 9.29 -2.12 -3.24
C ASN A 35 9.28 -2.49 -4.73
N LEU A 36 8.11 -2.81 -5.28
CA LEU A 36 7.99 -3.30 -6.66
C LEU A 36 7.93 -2.20 -7.73
N LYS A 37 8.06 -0.92 -7.36
CA LYS A 37 7.81 0.20 -8.28
C LYS A 37 8.89 0.37 -9.35
N ASN A 38 10.16 0.24 -8.96
CA ASN A 38 11.33 0.47 -9.82
C ASN A 38 12.40 -0.62 -9.60
N VAL A 39 12.02 -1.88 -9.78
CA VAL A 39 12.93 -3.02 -9.54
C VAL A 39 13.76 -3.31 -10.78
N ASP A 40 15.07 -3.47 -10.59
CA ASP A 40 15.96 -4.07 -11.58
C ASP A 40 15.85 -5.60 -11.52
N TRP A 41 14.89 -6.13 -12.26
CA TRP A 41 14.63 -7.58 -12.33
C TRP A 41 15.80 -8.35 -12.91
N THR A 42 16.57 -7.75 -13.82
CA THR A 42 17.75 -8.35 -14.41
C THR A 42 18.82 -8.59 -13.35
N LYS A 43 19.07 -7.61 -12.49
CA LYS A 43 20.02 -7.76 -11.38
C LYS A 43 19.58 -8.82 -10.36
N PHE A 44 18.29 -8.84 -10.01
CA PHE A 44 17.71 -9.87 -9.14
C PHE A 44 17.88 -11.28 -9.74
N GLN A 45 17.50 -11.47 -11.00
CA GLN A 45 17.61 -12.75 -11.71
C GLN A 45 19.06 -13.22 -11.81
N ASN A 46 19.97 -12.33 -12.23
CA ASN A 46 21.40 -12.63 -12.33
C ASN A 46 21.98 -13.08 -10.99
N GLN A 47 21.51 -12.51 -9.87
CA GLN A 47 21.96 -12.94 -8.55
C GLN A 47 21.48 -14.35 -8.19
N ILE A 48 20.23 -14.70 -8.53
CA ILE A 48 19.71 -16.05 -8.29
C ILE A 48 20.47 -17.06 -9.15
N GLU A 49 20.58 -16.82 -10.45
CA GLU A 49 21.25 -17.73 -11.39
C GLU A 49 22.70 -18.01 -10.98
N ARG A 50 23.42 -16.98 -10.53
CA ARG A 50 24.81 -17.12 -10.04
C ARG A 50 24.93 -18.03 -8.83
N ASN A 51 23.91 -18.15 -7.99
CA ASN A 51 23.98 -18.93 -6.75
C ASN A 51 23.20 -20.25 -6.82
N LEU A 52 22.47 -20.50 -7.93
CA LEU A 52 21.67 -21.70 -8.12
C LEU A 52 22.53 -22.98 -8.14
N HIS A 53 23.77 -22.89 -8.65
CA HIS A 53 24.70 -24.02 -8.69
C HIS A 53 25.15 -24.53 -7.30
N ALA A 54 24.87 -23.77 -6.23
CA ALA A 54 25.18 -24.18 -4.86
C ALA A 54 24.10 -25.10 -4.25
N ILE A 55 23.03 -25.43 -5.01
CA ILE A 55 22.07 -26.46 -4.63
C ILE A 55 22.79 -27.81 -4.57
N ASN A 56 22.64 -28.50 -3.45
CA ASN A 56 23.15 -29.85 -3.28
C ASN A 56 22.08 -30.85 -3.75
N GLU A 57 22.19 -31.36 -4.97
CA GLU A 57 21.25 -32.33 -5.56
C GLU A 57 21.21 -33.69 -4.84
N ASN A 58 22.11 -33.92 -3.88
CA ASN A 58 22.10 -35.12 -3.03
C ASN A 58 21.41 -34.90 -1.67
N SER A 59 20.86 -33.70 -1.44
CA SER A 59 20.12 -33.38 -0.22
C SER A 59 18.67 -33.84 -0.31
N ASN A 60 17.96 -33.89 0.83
CA ASN A 60 16.54 -34.20 0.79
C ASN A 60 15.75 -33.00 0.26
N VAL A 61 14.61 -33.26 -0.38
CA VAL A 61 13.74 -32.23 -1.00
C VAL A 61 13.46 -31.02 -0.09
N ASN A 62 13.26 -31.22 1.21
CA ASN A 62 13.01 -30.12 2.15
C ASN A 62 14.22 -29.17 2.27
N GLU A 63 15.43 -29.71 2.26
CA GLU A 63 16.67 -28.91 2.33
C GLU A 63 16.87 -28.10 1.05
N GLU A 64 16.54 -28.68 -0.11
CA GLU A 64 16.56 -27.97 -1.39
C GLU A 64 15.55 -26.82 -1.44
N VAL A 65 14.32 -27.07 -0.99
CA VAL A 65 13.26 -26.05 -0.92
C VAL A 65 13.64 -24.92 0.02
N ASP A 66 14.21 -25.24 1.19
CA ASP A 66 14.69 -24.25 2.15
C ASP A 66 15.82 -23.40 1.58
N PHE A 67 16.76 -24.02 0.86
CA PHE A 67 17.85 -23.32 0.20
C PHE A 67 17.32 -22.35 -0.87
N ILE A 68 16.47 -22.82 -1.78
CA ILE A 68 15.91 -22.01 -2.86
C ILE A 68 15.09 -20.84 -2.28
N THR A 69 14.28 -21.12 -1.25
CA THR A 69 13.46 -20.10 -0.58
C THR A 69 14.34 -19.01 0.04
N LYS A 70 15.39 -19.39 0.76
CA LYS A 70 16.37 -18.43 1.33
C LYS A 70 17.06 -17.63 0.24
N LEU A 71 17.51 -18.29 -0.84
CA LEU A 71 18.15 -17.63 -1.96
C LEU A 71 17.26 -16.55 -2.60
N ILE A 72 15.98 -16.86 -2.80
CA ILE A 72 14.99 -15.92 -3.35
C ILE A 72 14.80 -14.74 -2.39
N ILE A 73 14.59 -15.00 -1.09
CA ILE A 73 14.38 -13.97 -0.07
C ILE A 73 15.60 -13.05 0.01
N ASP A 74 16.81 -13.59 0.16
CA ASP A 74 18.04 -12.82 0.28
C ASP A 74 18.32 -11.97 -0.97
N SER A 75 18.01 -12.53 -2.14
CA SER A 75 18.13 -11.81 -3.41
C SER A 75 17.10 -10.68 -3.51
N ALA A 76 15.88 -10.89 -3.03
CA ALA A 76 14.85 -9.87 -2.97
C ALA A 76 15.22 -8.77 -1.95
N GLU A 77 15.74 -9.11 -0.78
CA GLU A 77 16.19 -8.13 0.21
C GLU A 77 17.31 -7.23 -0.32
N LYS A 78 18.28 -7.81 -1.04
CA LYS A 78 19.42 -7.05 -1.61
C LYS A 78 19.06 -6.19 -2.83
N ASN A 79 18.12 -6.62 -3.67
CA ASN A 79 17.85 -5.95 -4.95
C ASN A 79 16.54 -5.16 -4.99
N ILE A 80 15.54 -5.58 -4.21
CA ILE A 80 14.20 -4.99 -4.17
C ILE A 80 14.04 -4.16 -2.91
N GLY A 81 14.37 -4.74 -1.76
CA GLY A 81 14.14 -4.15 -0.45
C GLY A 81 12.65 -3.98 -0.12
N LYS A 82 12.36 -3.63 1.13
CA LYS A 82 11.00 -3.36 1.61
C LYS A 82 10.81 -1.88 1.84
N THR A 83 9.62 -1.39 1.51
CA THR A 83 9.16 -0.04 1.86
C THR A 83 8.53 -0.05 3.24
N ASN A 84 8.80 0.99 4.02
CA ASN A 84 8.02 1.29 5.20
C ASN A 84 6.66 1.81 4.72
N PHE A 85 5.61 1.01 4.89
CA PHE A 85 4.27 1.44 4.54
C PHE A 85 3.82 2.51 5.54
N ASN A 86 3.71 3.75 5.08
CA ASN A 86 3.15 4.82 5.90
C ASN A 86 1.63 4.68 5.82
N SER A 87 1.00 4.14 6.87
CA SER A 87 -0.45 3.85 6.93
C SER A 87 -1.35 5.08 6.87
N LYS A 88 -0.77 6.29 6.70
CA LYS A 88 -1.49 7.57 6.73
C LYS A 88 -2.64 7.65 5.73
N PHE A 89 -2.62 6.84 4.65
CA PHE A 89 -3.69 6.84 3.66
C PHE A 89 -4.11 5.41 3.32
N HIS A 90 -5.39 5.13 3.55
CA HIS A 90 -6.02 3.93 3.00
C HIS A 90 -6.04 4.04 1.48
N PRO A 91 -5.59 3.02 0.74
CA PRO A 91 -5.69 3.04 -0.71
C PRO A 91 -7.16 3.07 -1.11
N VAL A 92 -7.53 4.06 -1.92
CA VAL A 92 -8.87 4.24 -2.47
C VAL A 92 -8.78 3.95 -3.98
N PRO A 93 -8.89 2.68 -4.41
CA PRO A 93 -8.53 2.26 -5.77
C PRO A 93 -9.45 2.84 -6.86
N TRP A 94 -10.64 3.31 -6.49
CA TRP A 94 -11.57 4.00 -7.39
C TRP A 94 -11.29 5.51 -7.51
N TRP A 95 -10.34 6.07 -6.75
CA TRP A 95 -10.08 7.49 -6.73
C TRP A 95 -9.08 7.90 -7.81
N ASN A 96 -9.58 8.52 -8.88
CA ASN A 96 -8.78 9.02 -9.99
C ASN A 96 -8.84 10.56 -10.11
N HIS A 97 -8.23 11.09 -11.18
CA HIS A 97 -8.14 12.53 -11.41
C HIS A 97 -9.52 13.16 -11.63
N GLU A 98 -10.38 12.45 -12.35
CA GLU A 98 -11.74 12.82 -12.69
C GLU A 98 -12.60 12.95 -11.43
N CYS A 99 -12.53 11.98 -10.51
CA CYS A 99 -13.19 12.05 -9.20
C CYS A 99 -12.77 13.30 -8.42
N LYS A 100 -11.45 13.60 -8.39
CA LYS A 100 -10.92 14.77 -7.70
C LYS A 100 -11.45 16.07 -8.31
N GLN A 101 -11.49 16.17 -9.65
CA GLN A 101 -12.01 17.34 -10.35
C GLN A 101 -13.51 17.52 -10.12
N ALA A 102 -14.31 16.47 -10.24
CA ALA A 102 -15.75 16.51 -10.05
C ALA A 102 -16.13 17.03 -8.66
N ILE A 103 -15.47 16.51 -7.61
CA ILE A 103 -15.68 16.97 -6.24
C ILE A 103 -15.28 18.43 -6.07
N GLN A 104 -14.16 18.87 -6.66
CA GLN A 104 -13.75 20.27 -6.59
C GLN A 104 -14.77 21.21 -7.26
N GLN A 105 -15.34 20.82 -8.40
CA GLN A 105 -16.36 21.60 -9.10
C GLN A 105 -17.66 21.67 -8.30
N SER A 106 -18.12 20.53 -7.75
CA SER A 106 -19.30 20.47 -6.89
C SER A 106 -19.17 21.39 -5.67
N LYS A 107 -18.05 21.32 -4.94
CA LYS A 107 -17.76 22.20 -3.80
C LYS A 107 -17.78 23.68 -4.17
N LYS A 108 -17.20 24.04 -5.32
CA LYS A 108 -17.21 25.43 -5.82
C LYS A 108 -18.63 25.91 -6.11
N ALA A 109 -19.45 25.10 -6.77
CA ALA A 109 -20.83 25.43 -7.08
C ALA A 109 -21.67 25.59 -5.80
N PHE A 110 -21.51 24.68 -4.84
CA PHE A 110 -22.20 24.72 -3.56
C PHE A 110 -21.83 25.96 -2.72
N ASN A 111 -20.55 26.31 -2.65
CA ASN A 111 -20.09 27.53 -1.96
C ASN A 111 -20.61 28.81 -2.63
N LYS A 112 -20.83 28.78 -3.96
CA LYS A 112 -21.47 29.90 -4.67
C LYS A 112 -22.97 29.99 -4.33
N PHE A 113 -23.66 28.86 -4.20
CA PHE A 113 -25.07 28.82 -3.80
C PHE A 113 -25.31 29.29 -2.36
N LYS A 114 -24.38 28.99 -1.45
CA LYS A 114 -24.44 29.43 -0.03
C LYS A 114 -24.19 30.93 0.18
N ARG A 115 -23.61 31.63 -0.81
CA ARG A 115 -23.31 33.06 -0.77
C ARG A 115 -24.49 33.89 -1.25
#